data_AF-A0A6M3KV47-F1
#
_entry.id   AF-A0A6M3KV47-F1
#
_cell.length_a   1.000
_cell.length_b   1.000
_cell.length_c   1.000
_cell.angle_alpha   90.00
_cell.angle_beta   90.00
_cell.angle_gamma   90.00
#
_symmetry.space_group_name_H-M   'P 1'
#
loop_
_entity.id
_entity.type
_entity.pdbx_description
1 polymer ?
#
loop_
_entity_poly.entity_id
_entity_poly.type
_entity_poly.pdbx_seq_one_letter_code
_entity_poly.pdbx_strand_id
1 'polypeptide(L)'
;MTIYRKIAMSQALTPNATFVAPDPATQLAKFTPTDTAVATMAAEYMPLVIQGPDDSEGFKVVHQARMVVKSHRVTVEKVRKELKADALEYGRRVDGEAKRITAMLEPIENHLAEQEASYEAAKEAIRKAARLKAEAEETARREAEEARLRAEREAEEARLRAERAELEAERARQKAEQDKIDAARREVEAEQKRLADIEAARLRKIEDERIAAEAAERARIETEARIAREAAEKEAARLKAEALKPDREKLLAVADQVRDIRHVATVSSDPFAMKAAVLVADVLTQAERQIRNIVAEMGGDNW
;
A
#
# COMPACT_ATOMS: atom_id res chain seq x y z
N MET A 1 57.23 28.31 -4.77
CA MET A 1 58.63 28.78 -4.61
C MET A 1 59.38 27.70 -3.83
N THR A 2 59.84 26.67 -4.53
CA THR A 2 60.54 25.52 -3.91
C THR A 2 62.03 25.73 -4.12
N ILE A 3 62.71 26.18 -3.07
CA ILE A 3 64.13 26.46 -3.07
C ILE A 3 64.88 25.15 -2.86
N TYR A 4 65.09 24.37 -3.93
CA TYR A 4 66.06 23.27 -3.93
C TYR A 4 67.41 23.81 -4.42
N ARG A 5 68.27 24.17 -3.48
CA ARG A 5 69.68 24.48 -3.77
C ARG A 5 70.40 23.15 -3.95
N LYS A 6 70.62 22.73 -5.20
CA LYS A 6 71.51 21.61 -5.57
C LYS A 6 72.89 21.87 -4.96
N ILE A 7 73.21 21.20 -3.86
CA ILE A 7 74.58 21.13 -3.35
C ILE A 7 75.29 20.07 -4.18
N ALA A 8 76.12 20.53 -5.11
CA ALA A 8 77.06 19.70 -5.84
C ALA A 8 78.17 19.26 -4.86
N MET A 9 78.11 18.02 -4.38
CA MET A 9 79.21 17.36 -3.67
C MET A 9 79.93 16.42 -4.63
N SER A 10 80.94 16.95 -5.31
CA SER A 10 81.97 16.15 -5.98
C SER A 10 83.35 16.70 -5.60
N GLN A 11 83.77 16.45 -4.36
CA GLN A 11 85.19 16.53 -4.01
C GLN A 11 85.65 15.12 -3.66
N ALA A 12 86.56 14.63 -4.51
CA ALA A 12 87.18 13.32 -4.39
C ALA A 12 87.90 13.18 -3.04
N LEU A 13 87.56 12.15 -2.28
CA LEU A 13 88.38 11.66 -1.17
C LEU A 13 89.68 11.12 -1.78
N THR A 14 90.79 11.82 -1.56
CA THR A 14 92.11 11.26 -1.79
C THR A 14 92.40 10.20 -0.71
N PRO A 15 92.86 9.00 -1.06
CA PRO A 15 93.23 7.99 -0.06
C PRO A 15 94.44 8.50 0.73
N ASN A 16 94.20 8.73 2.02
CA ASN A 16 95.17 9.22 2.98
C ASN A 16 96.28 8.17 3.22
N ALA A 17 97.48 8.66 3.55
CA ALA A 17 98.76 7.96 3.60
C ALA A 17 98.69 6.47 4.03
N THR A 18 99.26 5.59 3.19
CA THR A 18 99.46 4.18 3.50
C THR A 18 100.41 4.02 4.69
N PHE A 19 99.88 3.61 5.84
CA PHE A 19 100.67 3.15 6.97
C PHE A 19 101.41 1.88 6.57
N VAL A 20 102.70 1.99 6.26
CA VAL A 20 103.59 0.84 6.07
C VAL A 20 103.99 0.34 7.45
N ALA A 21 103.30 -0.70 7.94
CA ALA A 21 103.70 -1.35 9.17
C ALA A 21 105.13 -1.90 9.02
N PRO A 22 106.01 -1.71 10.01
CA PRO A 22 107.33 -2.30 9.99
C PRO A 22 107.22 -3.82 9.94
N ASP A 23 108.07 -4.47 9.15
CA ASP A 23 108.05 -5.92 8.98
C ASP A 23 108.21 -6.63 10.34
N PRO A 24 107.21 -7.44 10.76
CA PRO A 24 107.24 -8.12 12.04
C PRO A 24 108.46 -9.04 12.19
N ALA A 25 108.95 -9.65 11.12
CA ALA A 25 110.13 -10.52 11.17
C ALA A 25 111.40 -9.73 11.54
N THR A 26 111.58 -8.55 10.94
CA THR A 26 112.71 -7.65 11.23
C THR A 26 112.63 -7.08 12.66
N GLN A 27 111.43 -6.83 13.19
CA GLN A 27 111.26 -6.32 14.55
C GLN A 27 111.45 -7.36 15.65
N LEU A 28 111.03 -8.61 15.42
CA LEU A 28 111.22 -9.71 16.37
C LEU A 28 112.70 -10.10 16.53
N ALA A 29 113.55 -9.80 15.55
CA ALA A 29 115.01 -9.96 15.65
C ALA A 29 115.67 -9.07 16.73
N LYS A 30 114.95 -8.08 17.30
CA LYS A 30 115.45 -7.24 18.42
C LYS A 30 115.54 -7.99 19.76
N PHE A 31 114.91 -9.15 19.90
CA PHE A 31 115.07 -9.99 21.09
C PHE A 31 116.49 -10.57 21.12
N THR A 32 117.31 -10.08 22.06
CA THR A 32 118.74 -10.40 22.15
C THR A 32 119.07 -11.83 22.57
N PRO A 33 118.33 -12.52 23.48
CA PRO A 33 118.56 -13.93 23.70
C PRO A 33 117.84 -14.74 22.62
N THR A 34 118.59 -15.34 21.72
CA THR A 34 118.08 -16.39 20.83
C THR A 34 117.81 -17.65 21.64
N ASP A 35 116.95 -18.53 21.13
CA ASP A 35 116.67 -19.82 21.77
C ASP A 35 117.95 -20.63 22.02
N THR A 36 118.93 -20.50 21.13
CA THR A 36 120.27 -21.09 21.27
C THR A 36 121.06 -20.51 22.44
N ALA A 37 121.04 -19.19 22.65
CA ALA A 37 121.71 -18.55 23.78
C ALA A 37 121.05 -18.93 25.11
N VAL A 38 119.72 -19.04 25.15
CA VAL A 38 118.98 -19.52 26.33
C VAL A 38 119.34 -20.97 26.65
N ALA A 39 119.44 -21.84 25.64
CA ALA A 39 119.85 -23.23 25.81
C ALA A 39 121.28 -23.34 26.35
N THR A 40 122.23 -22.54 25.85
CA THR A 40 123.61 -22.50 26.35
C THR A 40 123.67 -22.01 27.80
N MET A 41 123.00 -20.90 28.13
CA MET A 41 122.93 -20.41 29.52
C MET A 41 122.28 -21.44 30.45
N ALA A 42 121.28 -22.17 29.98
CA ALA A 42 120.67 -23.25 30.75
C ALA A 42 121.67 -24.39 31.00
N ALA A 43 122.41 -24.83 29.98
CA ALA A 43 123.43 -25.87 30.13
C ALA A 43 124.57 -25.46 31.07
N GLU A 44 124.97 -24.18 31.05
CA GLU A 44 126.07 -23.64 31.86
C GLU A 44 125.65 -23.32 33.30
N TYR A 45 124.48 -22.70 33.50
CA TYR A 45 124.10 -22.17 34.80
C TYR A 45 123.22 -23.12 35.64
N MET A 46 122.47 -24.04 35.01
CA MET A 46 121.61 -24.97 35.75
C MET A 46 122.38 -26.00 36.60
N PRO A 47 123.58 -26.49 36.19
CA PRO A 47 124.37 -27.40 37.03
C PRO A 47 125.08 -26.73 38.21
N LEU A 48 125.06 -25.39 38.32
CA LEU A 48 125.73 -24.67 39.40
C LEU A 48 125.02 -24.94 40.74
N VAL A 49 125.78 -25.45 41.71
CA VAL A 49 125.30 -25.76 43.06
C VAL A 49 126.25 -25.17 44.08
N ILE A 50 125.70 -24.51 45.11
CA ILE A 50 126.46 -23.98 46.25
C ILE A 50 126.64 -25.12 47.25
N GLN A 51 127.88 -25.46 47.62
CA GLN A 51 128.17 -26.67 48.41
C GLN A 51 127.97 -26.50 49.94
N GLY A 52 127.53 -25.34 50.40
CA GLY A 52 127.25 -25.07 51.81
C GLY A 52 127.33 -23.58 52.17
N PRO A 53 127.10 -23.22 53.44
CA PRO A 53 127.11 -21.81 53.89
C PRO A 53 128.50 -21.14 53.84
N ASP A 54 129.58 -21.92 53.84
CA ASP A 54 130.97 -21.40 53.77
C ASP A 54 131.49 -21.27 52.32
N ASP A 55 130.72 -21.69 51.32
CA ASP A 55 131.07 -21.64 49.89
C ASP A 55 130.80 -20.25 49.29
N SER A 56 131.61 -19.29 49.72
CA SER A 56 131.53 -17.90 49.27
C SER A 56 131.81 -17.73 47.77
N GLU A 57 132.68 -18.56 47.20
CA GLU A 57 133.00 -18.51 45.77
C GLU A 57 131.86 -19.08 44.91
N GLY A 58 131.29 -20.24 45.29
CA GLY A 58 130.10 -20.80 44.61
C GLY A 58 128.90 -19.85 44.66
N PHE A 59 128.70 -19.16 45.80
CA PHE A 59 127.66 -18.12 45.92
C PHE A 59 127.87 -16.97 44.93
N LYS A 60 129.10 -16.46 44.77
CA LYS A 60 129.40 -15.37 43.81
C LYS A 60 129.08 -15.80 42.37
N VAL A 61 129.47 -17.01 41.99
CA VAL A 61 129.23 -17.54 40.63
C VAL A 61 127.74 -17.69 40.36
N VAL A 62 126.98 -18.31 41.27
CA VAL A 62 125.51 -18.44 41.14
C VAL A 62 124.82 -17.08 41.13
N HIS A 63 125.27 -16.15 41.98
CA HIS A 63 124.73 -14.79 42.02
C HIS A 63 124.93 -14.05 40.68
N GLN A 64 126.14 -14.12 40.13
CA GLN A 64 126.46 -13.51 38.83
C GLN A 64 125.62 -14.13 37.71
N ALA A 65 125.54 -15.47 37.63
CA ALA A 65 124.70 -16.17 36.66
C ALA A 65 123.22 -15.73 36.76
N ARG A 66 122.67 -15.63 37.98
CA ARG A 66 121.32 -15.13 38.22
C ARG A 66 121.13 -13.68 37.77
N MET A 67 122.12 -12.80 38.00
CA MET A 67 122.04 -11.40 37.55
C MET A 67 122.04 -11.30 36.03
N VAL A 68 122.84 -12.12 35.33
CA VAL A 68 122.85 -12.21 33.86
C VAL A 68 121.48 -12.64 33.32
N VAL A 69 120.91 -13.74 33.84
CA VAL A 69 119.58 -14.23 33.42
C VAL A 69 118.48 -13.19 33.71
N LYS A 70 118.53 -12.56 34.90
CA LYS A 70 117.59 -11.49 35.26
C LYS A 70 117.71 -10.30 34.31
N SER A 71 118.92 -9.91 33.93
CA SER A 71 119.18 -8.82 32.98
C SER A 71 118.54 -9.12 31.62
N HIS A 72 118.78 -10.30 31.06
CA HIS A 72 118.15 -10.72 29.81
C HIS A 72 116.62 -10.71 29.88
N ARG A 73 116.02 -11.21 30.98
CA ARG A 73 114.56 -11.15 31.19
C ARG A 73 114.02 -9.72 31.19
N VAL A 74 114.73 -8.78 31.83
CA VAL A 74 114.33 -7.36 31.84
C VAL A 74 114.44 -6.74 30.45
N THR A 75 115.49 -7.07 29.69
CA THR A 75 115.67 -6.59 28.31
C THR A 75 114.55 -7.08 27.39
N VAL A 76 114.13 -8.34 27.50
CA VAL A 76 112.98 -8.87 26.73
C VAL A 76 111.72 -8.04 27.00
N GLU A 77 111.41 -7.72 28.26
CA GLU A 77 110.22 -6.91 28.55
C GLU A 77 110.34 -5.46 28.06
N LYS A 78 111.54 -4.87 28.05
CA LYS A 78 111.79 -3.56 27.44
C LYS A 78 111.53 -3.58 25.94
N VAL A 79 112.13 -4.53 25.22
CA VAL A 79 111.93 -4.71 23.77
C VAL A 79 110.46 -4.94 23.46
N ARG A 80 109.74 -5.76 24.23
CA ARG A 80 108.28 -5.96 24.07
C ARG A 80 107.50 -4.65 24.17
N LYS A 81 107.81 -3.81 25.15
CA LYS A 81 107.13 -2.51 25.35
C LYS A 81 107.45 -1.53 24.23
N GLU A 82 108.71 -1.46 23.80
CA GLU A 82 109.15 -0.64 22.67
C GLU A 82 108.44 -1.04 21.38
N LEU A 83 108.41 -2.33 21.04
CA LEU A 83 107.74 -2.83 19.84
C LEU A 83 106.22 -2.57 19.83
N LYS A 84 105.58 -2.50 21.01
CA LYS A 84 104.13 -2.25 21.13
C LYS A 84 103.77 -0.77 21.24
N ALA A 85 104.72 0.11 21.52
CA ALA A 85 104.46 1.52 21.81
C ALA A 85 103.76 2.22 20.64
N ASP A 86 104.33 2.13 19.44
CA ASP A 86 103.81 2.80 18.23
C ASP A 86 102.42 2.28 17.84
N ALA A 87 102.18 0.97 17.96
CA ALA A 87 100.88 0.37 17.66
C ALA A 87 99.78 0.81 18.64
N LEU A 88 100.12 0.92 19.94
CA LEU A 88 99.20 1.41 20.96
C LEU A 88 98.90 2.90 20.78
N GLU A 89 99.91 3.69 20.41
CA GLU A 89 99.72 5.12 20.11
C GLU A 89 98.87 5.32 18.86
N TYR A 90 99.11 4.56 17.80
CA TYR A 90 98.30 4.58 16.59
C TYR A 90 96.83 4.25 16.88
N GLY A 91 96.57 3.17 17.62
CA GLY A 91 95.20 2.79 18.02
C GLY A 91 94.49 3.91 18.79
N ARG A 92 95.18 4.54 19.76
CA ARG A 92 94.63 5.69 20.50
C ARG A 92 94.33 6.88 19.60
N ARG A 93 95.17 7.16 18.60
CA ARG A 93 94.94 8.24 17.63
C ARG A 93 93.72 7.97 16.75
N VAL A 94 93.59 6.74 16.25
CA VAL A 94 92.43 6.33 15.44
C VAL A 94 91.14 6.43 16.24
N ASP A 95 91.12 5.87 17.45
CA ASP A 95 89.93 5.92 18.32
C ASP A 95 89.58 7.35 18.72
N GLY A 96 90.58 8.18 19.00
CA GLY A 96 90.40 9.60 19.31
C GLY A 96 89.79 10.36 18.14
N GLU A 97 90.29 10.15 16.93
CA GLU A 97 89.78 10.79 15.73
C GLU A 97 88.38 10.31 15.36
N ALA A 98 88.10 9.01 15.47
CA ALA A 98 86.77 8.47 15.30
C ALA A 98 85.78 9.12 16.27
N LYS A 99 86.12 9.21 17.56
CA LYS A 99 85.29 9.89 18.56
C LYS A 99 85.07 11.37 18.23
N ARG A 100 86.11 12.08 17.79
CA ARG A 100 86.02 13.49 17.40
C ARG A 100 85.04 13.67 16.23
N ILE A 101 85.15 12.82 15.21
CA ILE A 101 84.28 12.88 14.03
C ILE A 101 82.85 12.51 14.39
N THR A 102 82.63 11.43 15.14
CA THR A 102 81.30 11.02 15.60
C THR A 102 80.62 12.13 16.39
N ALA A 103 81.33 12.76 17.33
CA ALA A 103 80.80 13.87 18.12
C ALA A 103 80.44 15.10 17.26
N MET A 104 81.07 15.29 16.09
CA MET A 104 80.70 16.34 15.13
C MET A 104 79.52 15.94 14.25
N LEU A 105 79.35 14.66 13.94
CA LEU A 105 78.28 14.15 13.09
C LEU A 105 76.94 14.03 13.84
N GLU A 106 76.97 13.57 15.09
CA GLU A 106 75.78 13.35 15.91
C GLU A 106 74.82 14.56 15.99
N PRO A 107 75.26 15.81 16.27
CA PRO A 107 74.34 16.96 16.27
C PRO A 107 73.76 17.27 14.90
N ILE A 108 74.49 16.97 13.81
CA ILE A 108 74.01 17.16 12.44
C ILE A 108 72.90 16.14 12.14
N GLU A 109 73.12 14.88 12.47
CA GLU A 109 72.13 13.81 12.31
C GLU A 109 70.87 14.12 13.11
N ASN A 110 71.01 14.49 14.38
CA ASN A 110 69.87 14.85 15.24
C ASN A 110 69.07 16.02 14.66
N HIS A 111 69.73 17.08 14.19
CA HIS A 111 69.06 18.20 13.54
C HIS A 111 68.28 17.77 12.29
N LEU A 112 68.89 16.94 11.43
CA LEU A 112 68.23 16.47 10.21
C LEU A 112 67.03 15.57 10.52
N ALA A 113 67.16 14.68 11.51
CA ALA A 113 66.07 13.83 11.98
C ALA A 113 64.89 14.65 12.53
N GLU A 114 65.17 15.72 13.30
CA GLU A 114 64.13 16.64 13.79
C GLU A 114 63.42 17.39 12.66
N GLN A 115 64.16 17.81 11.62
CA GLN A 115 63.57 18.45 10.44
C GLN A 115 62.66 17.48 9.67
N GLU A 116 63.10 16.24 9.47
CA GLU A 116 62.30 15.21 8.81
C GLU A 116 61.02 14.88 9.59
N ALA A 117 61.15 14.69 10.91
CA ALA A 117 60.02 14.44 11.79
C ALA A 117 59.00 15.60 11.76
N SER A 118 59.48 16.85 11.81
CA SER A 118 58.63 18.05 11.74
C SER A 118 57.88 18.14 10.40
N TYR A 119 58.55 17.81 9.30
CA TYR A 119 57.94 17.81 7.98
C TYR A 119 56.84 16.74 7.84
N GLU A 120 57.11 15.49 8.24
CA GLU A 120 56.11 14.43 8.18
C GLU A 120 54.92 14.71 9.10
N ALA A 121 55.15 15.23 10.31
CA ALA A 121 54.08 15.66 11.21
C ALA A 121 53.19 16.77 10.59
N ALA A 122 53.80 17.78 9.97
CA ALA A 122 53.05 18.85 9.29
C ALA A 122 52.24 18.33 8.10
N LYS A 123 52.83 17.44 7.30
CA LYS A 123 52.18 16.81 6.15
C LYS A 123 51.02 15.91 6.58
N GLU A 124 51.17 15.16 7.66
CA GLU A 124 50.09 14.35 8.23
C GLU A 124 48.95 15.25 8.75
N ALA A 125 49.28 16.33 9.48
CA ALA A 125 48.28 17.29 9.97
C ALA A 125 47.46 17.91 8.83
N ILE A 126 48.12 18.30 7.72
CA ILE A 126 47.44 18.82 6.53
C ILE A 126 46.52 17.75 5.91
N ARG A 127 47.00 16.51 5.76
CA ARG A 127 46.18 15.40 5.23
C ARG A 127 44.96 15.12 6.09
N LYS A 128 45.13 15.10 7.41
CA LYS A 128 44.03 14.88 8.37
C LYS A 128 43.01 16.03 8.33
N ALA A 129 43.47 17.27 8.30
CA ALA A 129 42.60 18.44 8.20
C ALA A 129 41.80 18.45 6.88
N ALA A 130 42.45 18.12 5.75
CA ALA A 130 41.77 18.00 4.47
C ALA A 130 40.70 16.90 4.48
N ARG A 131 40.99 15.74 5.07
CA ARG A 131 40.03 14.64 5.19
C ARG A 131 38.82 15.03 6.05
N LEU A 132 39.06 15.62 7.22
CA LEU A 132 37.98 16.07 8.12
C LEU A 132 37.11 17.14 7.47
N LYS A 133 37.72 18.07 6.72
CA LYS A 133 36.96 19.10 6.00
C LYS A 133 36.08 18.49 4.90
N ALA A 134 36.61 17.54 4.13
CA ALA A 134 35.85 16.85 3.08
C ALA A 134 34.66 16.05 3.67
N GLU A 135 34.89 15.35 4.78
CA GLU A 135 33.84 14.59 5.49
C GLU A 135 32.77 15.51 6.07
N ALA A 136 33.16 16.65 6.66
CA ALA A 136 32.22 17.67 7.15
C ALA A 136 31.40 18.30 6.01
N GLU A 137 32.02 18.56 4.85
CA GLU A 137 31.33 19.10 3.68
C GLU A 137 30.35 18.08 3.07
N GLU A 138 30.73 16.81 3.00
CA GLU A 138 29.86 15.74 2.51
C GLU A 138 28.66 15.52 3.43
N THR A 139 28.88 15.46 4.74
CA THR A 139 27.80 15.32 5.73
C THR A 139 26.85 16.51 5.69
N ALA A 140 27.36 17.75 5.68
CA ALA A 140 26.53 18.95 5.54
C ALA A 140 25.74 18.96 4.22
N ARG A 141 26.33 18.49 3.12
CA ARG A 141 25.62 18.37 1.83
C ARG A 141 24.48 17.36 1.90
N ARG A 142 24.71 16.18 2.49
CA ARG A 142 23.68 15.14 2.65
C ARG A 142 22.54 15.64 3.53
N GLU A 143 22.85 16.26 4.67
CA GLU A 143 21.83 16.83 5.56
C GLU A 143 21.01 17.92 4.86
N ALA A 144 21.66 18.80 4.09
CA ALA A 144 20.97 19.82 3.32
C ALA A 144 20.06 19.23 2.23
N GLU A 145 20.50 18.17 1.54
CA GLU A 145 19.71 17.47 0.53
C GLU A 145 18.51 16.75 1.14
N GLU A 146 18.70 16.04 2.26
CA GLU A 146 17.63 15.38 3.00
C GLU A 146 16.60 16.39 3.53
N ALA A 147 17.05 17.51 4.08
CA ALA A 147 16.17 18.58 4.54
C ALA A 147 15.34 19.18 3.38
N ARG A 148 15.96 19.38 2.21
CA ARG A 148 15.26 19.85 1.01
C ARG A 148 14.21 18.85 0.54
N LEU A 149 14.57 17.56 0.45
CA LEU A 149 13.65 16.51 0.01
C LEU A 149 12.48 16.34 0.98
N ARG A 150 12.75 16.45 2.29
CA ARG A 150 11.71 16.42 3.32
C ARG A 150 10.75 17.61 3.17
N ALA A 151 11.29 18.82 3.01
CA ALA A 151 10.47 20.02 2.81
C ALA A 151 9.61 19.93 1.54
N GLU A 152 10.16 19.38 0.45
CA GLU A 152 9.42 19.14 -0.80
C GLU A 152 8.27 18.15 -0.61
N ARG A 153 8.53 17.01 0.06
CA ARG A 153 7.48 16.03 0.37
C ARG A 153 6.39 16.60 1.26
N GLU A 154 6.77 17.33 2.31
CA GLU A 154 5.81 17.97 3.22
C GLU A 154 4.95 19.02 2.46
N ALA A 155 5.56 19.79 1.55
CA ALA A 155 4.84 20.74 0.71
C ALA A 155 3.89 20.06 -0.28
N GLU A 156 4.34 18.97 -0.94
CA GLU A 156 3.51 18.19 -1.85
C GLU A 156 2.33 17.53 -1.13
N GLU A 157 2.57 16.91 0.03
CA GLU A 157 1.51 16.33 0.85
C GLU A 157 0.50 17.38 1.31
N ALA A 158 0.97 18.57 1.71
CA ALA A 158 0.09 19.67 2.08
C ALA A 158 -0.78 20.14 0.89
N ARG A 159 -0.19 20.23 -0.31
CA ARG A 159 -0.94 20.56 -1.54
C ARG A 159 -1.99 19.50 -1.86
N LEU A 160 -1.64 18.22 -1.82
CA LEU A 160 -2.57 17.13 -2.10
C LEU A 160 -3.70 17.06 -1.06
N ARG A 161 -3.40 17.35 0.22
CA ARG A 161 -4.43 17.43 1.26
C ARG A 161 -5.39 18.60 1.01
N ALA A 162 -4.87 19.77 0.62
CA ALA A 162 -5.70 20.93 0.29
C ALA A 162 -6.60 20.65 -0.92
N GLU A 163 -6.05 20.06 -1.98
CA GLU A 163 -6.78 19.70 -3.20
C GLU A 163 -7.90 18.67 -2.91
N ARG A 164 -7.61 17.64 -2.10
CA ARG A 164 -8.62 16.66 -1.69
C ARG A 164 -9.73 17.29 -0.87
N ALA A 165 -9.39 18.17 0.06
CA ALA A 165 -10.38 18.87 0.88
C ALA A 165 -11.29 19.78 0.03
N GLU A 166 -10.73 20.45 -0.98
CA GLU A 166 -11.50 21.26 -1.93
C GLU A 166 -12.45 20.40 -2.77
N LEU A 167 -11.96 19.28 -3.32
CA LEU A 167 -12.77 18.35 -4.10
C LEU A 167 -13.90 17.72 -3.28
N GLU A 168 -13.63 17.37 -2.02
CA GLU A 168 -14.65 16.86 -1.09
C GLU A 168 -15.71 17.93 -0.78
N ALA A 169 -15.28 19.17 -0.55
CA ALA A 169 -16.19 20.29 -0.32
C ALA A 169 -17.06 20.58 -1.55
N GLU A 170 -16.49 20.52 -2.76
CA GLU A 170 -17.23 20.69 -4.01
C GLU A 170 -18.26 19.56 -4.20
N ARG A 171 -17.86 18.31 -4.02
CA ARG A 171 -18.78 17.15 -4.11
C ARG A 171 -19.91 17.24 -3.09
N ALA A 172 -19.61 17.70 -1.87
CA ALA A 172 -20.63 17.91 -0.85
C ALA A 172 -21.63 19.00 -1.26
N ARG A 173 -21.17 20.10 -1.88
CA ARG A 173 -22.04 21.15 -2.42
C ARG A 173 -22.90 20.63 -3.56
N GLN A 174 -22.31 19.95 -4.53
CA GLN A 174 -23.04 19.37 -5.67
C GLN A 174 -24.10 18.37 -5.20
N LYS A 175 -23.77 17.50 -4.25
CA LYS A 175 -24.73 16.57 -3.67
C LYS A 175 -25.86 17.30 -2.95
N ALA A 176 -25.55 18.29 -2.12
CA ALA A 176 -26.57 19.07 -1.41
C ALA A 176 -27.49 19.84 -2.36
N GLU A 177 -26.97 20.33 -3.49
CA GLU A 177 -27.77 20.97 -4.54
C GLU A 177 -28.65 19.95 -5.26
N GLN A 178 -28.10 18.80 -5.63
CA GLN A 178 -28.85 17.72 -6.27
C GLN A 178 -29.98 17.21 -5.36
N ASP A 179 -29.71 17.01 -4.07
CA ASP A 179 -30.71 16.59 -3.08
C ASP A 179 -31.86 17.62 -2.98
N LYS A 180 -31.57 18.93 -3.08
CA LYS A 180 -32.60 19.98 -3.13
C LYS A 180 -33.43 19.92 -4.41
N ILE A 181 -32.78 19.71 -5.56
CA ILE A 181 -33.47 19.58 -6.85
C ILE A 181 -34.39 18.36 -6.83
N ASP A 182 -33.90 17.23 -6.33
CA ASP A 182 -34.68 15.99 -6.26
C ASP A 182 -35.83 16.10 -5.26
N ALA A 183 -35.64 16.78 -4.13
CA ALA A 183 -36.71 17.09 -3.19
C ALA A 183 -37.78 17.98 -3.84
N ALA A 184 -37.39 19.07 -4.50
CA ALA A 184 -38.31 19.97 -5.19
C ALA A 184 -39.08 19.25 -6.32
N ARG A 185 -38.41 18.38 -7.08
CA ARG A 185 -39.07 17.55 -8.11
C ARG A 185 -40.12 16.62 -7.53
N ARG A 186 -39.82 15.97 -6.39
CA ARG A 186 -40.78 15.10 -5.69
C ARG A 186 -41.98 15.88 -5.18
N GLU A 187 -41.78 17.10 -4.67
CA GLU A 187 -42.88 17.97 -4.23
C GLU A 187 -43.78 18.36 -5.41
N VAL A 188 -43.18 18.80 -6.52
CA VAL A 188 -43.92 19.15 -7.75
C VAL A 188 -44.66 17.94 -8.31
N GLU A 189 -44.03 16.77 -8.38
CA GLU A 189 -44.66 15.53 -8.84
C GLU A 189 -45.83 15.11 -7.93
N ALA A 190 -45.67 15.22 -6.62
CA ALA A 190 -46.73 14.93 -5.66
C ALA A 190 -47.91 15.91 -5.80
N GLU A 191 -47.64 17.19 -6.03
CA GLU A 191 -48.67 18.20 -6.26
C GLU A 191 -49.39 17.98 -7.60
N GLN A 192 -48.65 17.70 -8.67
CA GLN A 192 -49.23 17.35 -9.98
C GLN A 192 -50.13 16.12 -9.88
N LYS A 193 -49.68 15.08 -9.17
CA LYS A 193 -50.49 13.87 -8.96
C LYS A 193 -51.78 14.19 -8.18
N ARG A 194 -51.69 15.00 -7.13
CA ARG A 194 -52.88 15.44 -6.37
C ARG A 194 -53.85 16.21 -7.26
N LEU A 195 -53.36 17.12 -8.08
CA LEU A 195 -54.19 17.88 -9.02
C LEU A 195 -54.84 16.95 -10.05
N ALA A 196 -54.09 16.00 -10.61
CA ALA A 196 -54.60 15.00 -11.55
C ALA A 196 -55.67 14.10 -10.90
N ASP A 197 -55.47 13.66 -9.65
CA ASP A 197 -56.46 12.87 -8.90
C ASP A 197 -57.74 13.68 -8.64
N ILE A 198 -57.62 14.97 -8.30
CA ILE A 198 -58.76 15.88 -8.12
C ILE A 198 -59.53 16.06 -9.44
N GLU A 199 -58.82 16.29 -10.55
CA GLU A 199 -59.42 16.45 -11.86
C GLU A 199 -60.10 15.15 -12.34
N ALA A 200 -59.44 14.00 -12.18
CA ALA A 200 -60.01 12.70 -12.49
C ALA A 200 -61.27 12.41 -11.66
N ALA A 201 -61.28 12.74 -10.37
CA ALA A 201 -62.47 12.60 -9.51
C ALA A 201 -63.62 13.52 -9.96
N ARG A 202 -63.32 14.75 -10.39
CA ARG A 202 -64.32 15.67 -10.95
C ARG A 202 -64.91 15.14 -12.25
N LEU A 203 -64.05 14.66 -13.16
CA LEU A 203 -64.50 14.07 -14.43
C LEU A 203 -65.37 12.84 -14.21
N ARG A 204 -64.98 11.95 -13.29
CA ARG A 204 -65.81 10.80 -12.90
C ARG A 204 -67.16 11.24 -12.36
N LYS A 205 -67.21 12.24 -11.50
CA LYS A 205 -68.47 12.75 -10.97
C LYS A 205 -69.38 13.32 -12.06
N ILE A 206 -68.82 14.12 -12.98
CA ILE A 206 -69.57 14.67 -14.13
C ILE A 206 -70.11 13.53 -15.00
N GLU A 207 -69.29 12.52 -15.27
CA GLU A 207 -69.68 11.37 -16.08
C GLU A 207 -70.74 10.51 -15.37
N ASP A 208 -70.59 10.25 -14.08
CA ASP A 208 -71.59 9.54 -13.27
C ASP A 208 -72.92 10.31 -13.23
N GLU A 209 -72.88 11.65 -13.11
CA GLU A 209 -74.06 12.51 -13.20
C GLU A 209 -74.71 12.46 -14.59
N ARG A 210 -73.92 12.44 -15.67
CA ARG A 210 -74.40 12.29 -17.05
C ARG A 210 -75.06 10.93 -17.26
N ILE A 211 -74.40 9.85 -16.82
CA ILE A 211 -74.93 8.48 -16.91
C ILE A 211 -76.23 8.37 -16.10
N ALA A 212 -76.27 8.95 -14.89
CA ALA A 212 -77.48 8.96 -14.07
C ALA A 212 -78.62 9.77 -14.71
N ALA A 213 -78.31 10.92 -15.31
CA ALA A 213 -79.29 11.73 -16.05
C ALA A 213 -79.84 10.98 -17.27
N GLU A 214 -78.97 10.36 -18.07
CA GLU A 214 -79.38 9.55 -19.23
C GLU A 214 -80.19 8.31 -18.82
N ALA A 215 -79.82 7.65 -17.72
CA ALA A 215 -80.59 6.54 -17.18
C ALA A 215 -81.97 6.99 -16.67
N ALA A 216 -82.04 8.16 -16.02
CA ALA A 216 -83.31 8.74 -15.58
C ALA A 216 -84.20 9.14 -16.75
N GLU A 217 -83.62 9.69 -17.83
CA GLU A 217 -84.35 10.01 -19.06
C GLU A 217 -84.86 8.75 -19.76
N ARG A 218 -84.02 7.72 -19.90
CA ARG A 218 -84.43 6.41 -20.45
C ARG A 218 -85.54 5.77 -19.62
N ALA A 219 -85.43 5.81 -18.29
CA ALA A 219 -86.47 5.30 -17.40
C ALA A 219 -87.79 6.07 -17.59
N ARG A 220 -87.75 7.40 -17.77
CA ARG A 220 -88.96 8.18 -18.10
C ARG A 220 -89.57 7.75 -19.43
N ILE A 221 -88.77 7.67 -20.48
CA ILE A 221 -89.22 7.22 -21.81
C ILE A 221 -89.81 5.81 -21.75
N GLU A 222 -89.19 4.89 -21.02
CA GLU A 222 -89.70 3.53 -20.82
C GLU A 222 -91.02 3.53 -20.05
N THR A 223 -91.15 4.34 -19.00
CA THR A 223 -92.42 4.47 -18.27
C THR A 223 -93.54 5.06 -19.12
N GLU A 224 -93.24 6.07 -19.94
CA GLU A 224 -94.19 6.67 -20.89
C GLU A 224 -94.59 5.65 -21.96
N ALA A 225 -93.64 4.88 -22.50
CA ALA A 225 -93.90 3.82 -23.46
C ALA A 225 -94.75 2.69 -22.86
N ARG A 226 -94.54 2.33 -21.60
CA ARG A 226 -95.37 1.34 -20.90
C ARG A 226 -96.81 1.83 -20.73
N ILE A 227 -96.99 3.09 -20.31
CA ILE A 227 -98.32 3.70 -20.18
C ILE A 227 -99.02 3.72 -21.55
N ALA A 228 -98.32 4.08 -22.62
CA ALA A 228 -98.87 4.08 -23.97
C ALA A 228 -99.26 2.66 -24.45
N ARG A 229 -98.44 1.64 -24.16
CA ARG A 229 -98.77 0.24 -24.47
C ARG A 229 -99.99 -0.26 -23.71
N GLU A 230 -100.08 0.01 -22.40
CA GLU A 230 -101.25 -0.35 -21.59
C GLU A 230 -102.53 0.36 -22.07
N ALA A 231 -102.43 1.62 -22.51
CA ALA A 231 -103.55 2.34 -23.11
C ALA A 231 -103.98 1.73 -24.46
N ALA A 232 -103.04 1.41 -25.33
CA ALA A 232 -103.31 0.78 -26.62
C ALA A 232 -103.91 -0.63 -26.47
N GLU A 233 -103.47 -1.40 -25.48
CA GLU A 233 -104.01 -2.72 -25.18
C GLU A 233 -105.46 -2.65 -24.67
N LYS A 234 -105.76 -1.69 -23.79
CA LYS A 234 -107.13 -1.41 -23.34
C LYS A 234 -108.04 -0.95 -24.48
N GLU A 235 -107.53 -0.14 -25.39
CA GLU A 235 -108.28 0.31 -26.57
C GLU A 235 -108.55 -0.85 -27.55
N ALA A 236 -107.54 -1.68 -27.82
CA ALA A 236 -107.68 -2.89 -28.63
C ALA A 236 -108.68 -3.89 -28.03
N ALA A 237 -108.70 -4.04 -26.70
CA ALA A 237 -109.68 -4.86 -25.99
C ALA A 237 -111.10 -4.32 -26.16
N ARG A 238 -111.30 -2.99 -26.09
CA ARG A 238 -112.60 -2.36 -26.33
C ARG A 238 -113.10 -2.57 -27.77
N LEU A 239 -112.22 -2.40 -28.76
CA LEU A 239 -112.59 -2.62 -30.16
C LEU A 239 -112.96 -4.08 -30.45
N LYS A 240 -112.27 -5.04 -29.84
CA LYS A 240 -112.66 -6.47 -29.92
C LYS A 240 -114.02 -6.73 -29.28
N ALA A 241 -114.28 -6.18 -28.10
CA ALA A 241 -115.58 -6.32 -27.44
C ALA A 241 -116.72 -5.69 -28.26
N GLU A 242 -116.46 -4.61 -28.99
CA GLU A 242 -117.44 -3.96 -29.86
C GLU A 242 -117.73 -4.77 -31.15
N ALA A 243 -116.73 -5.44 -31.72
CA ALA A 243 -116.89 -6.29 -32.90
C ALA A 243 -117.70 -7.58 -32.64
N LEU A 244 -117.71 -8.09 -31.40
CA LEU A 244 -118.42 -9.31 -31.01
C LEU A 244 -119.92 -9.09 -30.68
N LYS A 245 -120.38 -7.83 -30.56
CA LYS A 245 -121.78 -7.46 -30.29
C LYS A 245 -122.81 -8.01 -31.30
N PRO A 246 -122.64 -7.89 -32.63
CA PRO A 246 -123.63 -8.38 -33.59
C PRO A 246 -123.79 -9.91 -33.59
N ASP A 247 -122.73 -10.65 -33.29
CA ASP A 247 -122.79 -12.12 -33.21
C ASP A 247 -123.45 -12.57 -31.90
N ARG A 248 -123.26 -11.81 -30.81
CA ARG A 248 -123.96 -12.00 -29.54
C ARG A 248 -125.48 -11.82 -29.68
N GLU A 249 -125.92 -10.79 -30.41
CA GLU A 249 -127.34 -10.51 -30.65
C GLU A 249 -128.00 -11.60 -31.49
N LYS A 250 -127.32 -12.12 -32.53
CA LYS A 250 -127.83 -13.24 -33.34
C LYS A 250 -127.97 -14.53 -32.53
N LEU A 251 -127.01 -14.84 -31.66
CA LEU A 251 -127.09 -16.03 -30.80
C LEU A 251 -128.22 -15.93 -29.77
N LEU A 252 -128.47 -14.73 -29.22
CA LEU A 252 -129.62 -14.48 -28.36
C LEU A 252 -130.96 -14.64 -29.10
N ALA A 253 -131.05 -14.16 -30.35
CA ALA A 253 -132.25 -14.34 -31.18
C ALA A 253 -132.55 -15.81 -31.48
N VAL A 254 -131.52 -16.64 -31.70
CA VAL A 254 -131.68 -18.10 -31.88
C VAL A 254 -132.18 -18.76 -30.58
N ALA A 255 -131.64 -18.35 -29.42
CA ALA A 255 -132.13 -18.84 -28.14
C ALA A 255 -133.62 -18.52 -27.90
N ASP A 256 -134.06 -17.33 -28.30
CA ASP A 256 -135.48 -16.93 -28.18
C ASP A 256 -136.38 -17.71 -29.15
N GLN A 257 -135.93 -18.01 -30.38
CA GLN A 257 -136.69 -18.88 -31.30
C GLN A 257 -136.82 -20.33 -30.78
N VAL A 258 -135.76 -20.89 -30.18
CA VAL A 258 -135.80 -22.22 -29.54
C VAL A 258 -136.79 -22.24 -28.38
N ARG A 259 -136.87 -21.14 -27.63
CA ARG A 259 -137.87 -20.97 -26.57
C ARG A 259 -139.29 -20.94 -27.11
N ASP A 260 -139.55 -20.30 -28.25
CA ASP A 260 -140.89 -20.22 -28.83
C ASP A 260 -141.41 -21.57 -29.37
N ILE A 261 -140.52 -22.46 -29.83
CA ILE A 261 -140.90 -23.84 -30.24
C ILE A 261 -141.50 -24.65 -29.09
N ARG A 262 -141.17 -24.30 -27.83
CA ARG A 262 -141.71 -24.93 -26.61
C ARG A 262 -143.25 -24.85 -26.50
N HIS A 263 -143.90 -23.92 -27.19
CA HIS A 263 -145.34 -23.65 -27.03
C HIS A 263 -146.28 -24.41 -27.98
N VAL A 264 -145.87 -25.53 -28.59
CA VAL A 264 -146.73 -26.29 -29.51
C VAL A 264 -147.53 -27.41 -28.81
N ALA A 265 -148.86 -27.19 -28.77
CA ALA A 265 -150.02 -28.10 -28.68
C ALA A 265 -149.95 -29.40 -27.85
N THR A 266 -150.85 -29.48 -26.87
CA THR A 266 -151.34 -30.72 -26.23
C THR A 266 -152.04 -31.61 -27.26
N VAL A 267 -151.34 -32.62 -27.77
CA VAL A 267 -151.90 -33.61 -28.70
C VAL A 267 -152.12 -34.95 -27.98
N SER A 268 -153.39 -35.26 -27.76
CA SER A 268 -153.93 -36.60 -27.42
C SER A 268 -153.59 -37.20 -26.04
N SER A 269 -154.58 -37.86 -25.43
CA SER A 269 -154.54 -38.47 -24.09
C SER A 269 -153.77 -39.80 -24.03
N ASP A 270 -152.85 -40.04 -24.96
CA ASP A 270 -152.01 -41.25 -24.98
C ASP A 270 -150.78 -41.09 -24.06
N PRO A 271 -150.59 -41.92 -23.03
CA PRO A 271 -149.50 -41.80 -22.07
C PRO A 271 -148.09 -41.87 -22.69
N PHE A 272 -147.92 -42.53 -23.83
CA PHE A 272 -146.62 -42.66 -24.51
C PHE A 272 -146.24 -41.37 -25.24
N ALA A 273 -147.19 -40.72 -25.91
CA ALA A 273 -147.00 -39.44 -26.59
C ALA A 273 -146.63 -38.30 -25.62
N MET A 274 -147.23 -38.26 -24.42
CA MET A 274 -146.93 -37.23 -23.43
C MET A 274 -145.49 -37.34 -22.91
N LYS A 275 -144.97 -38.57 -22.75
CA LYS A 275 -143.58 -38.80 -22.31
C LYS A 275 -142.57 -38.35 -23.37
N ALA A 276 -142.87 -38.53 -24.66
CA ALA A 276 -142.04 -38.02 -25.76
C ALA A 276 -142.04 -36.48 -25.81
N ALA A 277 -143.20 -35.84 -25.63
CA ALA A 277 -143.33 -34.37 -25.62
C ALA A 277 -142.52 -33.73 -24.48
N VAL A 278 -142.54 -34.33 -23.28
CA VAL A 278 -141.73 -33.86 -22.13
C VAL A 278 -140.24 -33.98 -22.42
N LEU A 279 -139.80 -35.08 -23.05
CA LEU A 279 -138.38 -35.28 -23.38
C LEU A 279 -137.89 -34.26 -24.42
N VAL A 280 -138.71 -33.94 -25.43
CA VAL A 280 -138.40 -32.90 -26.42
C VAL A 280 -138.32 -31.51 -25.78
N ALA A 281 -139.24 -31.20 -24.84
CA ALA A 281 -139.21 -29.93 -24.11
C ALA A 281 -137.94 -29.78 -23.23
N ASP A 282 -137.47 -30.86 -22.62
CA ASP A 282 -136.23 -30.87 -21.83
C ASP A 282 -134.99 -30.63 -22.72
N VAL A 283 -134.92 -31.27 -23.89
CA VAL A 283 -133.81 -31.07 -24.84
C VAL A 283 -133.78 -29.63 -25.36
N LEU A 284 -134.93 -29.04 -25.70
CA LEU A 284 -135.01 -27.64 -26.14
C LEU A 284 -134.62 -26.66 -25.01
N THR A 285 -135.01 -26.95 -23.77
CA THR A 285 -134.60 -26.16 -22.60
C THR A 285 -133.09 -26.25 -22.36
N GLN A 286 -132.49 -27.42 -22.56
CA GLN A 286 -131.06 -27.62 -22.42
C GLN A 286 -130.28 -26.88 -23.52
N ALA A 287 -130.79 -26.90 -24.77
CA ALA A 287 -130.22 -26.16 -25.88
C ALA A 287 -130.26 -24.64 -25.65
N GLU A 288 -131.38 -24.08 -25.21
CA GLU A 288 -131.49 -22.65 -24.86
C GLU A 288 -130.43 -22.26 -23.81
N ARG A 289 -130.30 -23.05 -22.74
CA ARG A 289 -129.35 -22.78 -21.66
C ARG A 289 -127.91 -22.81 -22.14
N GLN A 290 -127.54 -23.75 -23.01
CA GLN A 290 -126.19 -23.83 -23.56
C GLN A 290 -125.87 -22.62 -24.45
N ILE A 291 -126.80 -22.18 -25.29
CA ILE A 291 -126.61 -21.00 -26.15
C ILE A 291 -126.40 -19.75 -25.30
N ARG A 292 -127.21 -19.55 -24.24
CA ARG A 292 -127.05 -18.40 -23.33
C ARG A 292 -125.73 -18.43 -22.54
N ASN A 293 -125.23 -19.61 -22.17
CA ASN A 293 -123.92 -19.73 -21.51
C ASN A 293 -122.76 -19.35 -22.43
N ILE A 294 -122.77 -19.81 -23.70
CA ILE A 294 -121.74 -19.44 -24.68
C ILE A 294 -121.73 -17.93 -24.93
N VAL A 295 -122.91 -17.31 -25.00
CA VAL A 295 -123.06 -15.86 -25.11
C VAL A 295 -122.48 -15.09 -23.90
N ALA A 296 -122.54 -15.66 -22.69
CA ALA A 296 -121.92 -15.08 -21.51
C ALA A 296 -120.39 -15.15 -21.57
N GLU A 297 -119.83 -16.29 -22.00
CA GLU A 297 -118.38 -16.47 -22.17
C GLU A 297 -117.79 -15.56 -23.27
N MET A 298 -118.54 -15.29 -24.36
CA MET A 298 -118.14 -14.35 -25.40
C MET A 298 -118.13 -12.88 -24.95
N GLY A 299 -118.86 -12.55 -23.88
CA GLY A 299 -118.96 -11.19 -23.34
C GLY A 299 -117.83 -10.80 -22.40
N GLY A 300 -116.96 -11.73 -22.00
CA GLY A 300 -115.87 -11.43 -21.07
C GLY A 300 -116.32 -10.98 -19.67
N ASP A 301 -117.58 -11.20 -19.32
CA ASP A 301 -118.15 -10.94 -17.99
C ASP A 301 -118.31 -12.28 -17.24
N ASN A 302 -117.20 -12.92 -16.91
CA ASN A 302 -117.15 -13.83 -15.77
C ASN A 302 -116.91 -12.96 -14.53
N TRP A 303 -117.84 -12.99 -13.57
CA TRP A 303 -117.50 -12.67 -12.18
C TRP A 303 -116.47 -13.68 -11.66
#